data_AF-A0A354FK99-F1
#
_entry.id   AF-A0A354FK99-F1
#
_cell.length_a   1.000
_cell.length_b   1.000
_cell.length_c   1.000
_cell.angle_alpha   90.00
_cell.angle_beta   90.00
_cell.angle_gamma   90.00
#
_symmetry.space_group_name_H-M   'P 1'
#
loop_
_entity.id
_entity.type
_entity.pdbx_description
1 polymer ?
#
loop_
_entity_poly.entity_id
_entity_poly.type
_entity_poly.pdbx_seq_one_letter_code
_entity_poly.pdbx_strand_id
1 'polypeptide(L)'
;MKRHAPEGTVVIRKYPNRRLYDVTRSKHLTLDELVELIKQGREVQVIDSKTREDITPAVLAQVVLEQNSYLFSADFLHQLIRNQDGLIGDFLTEFLPKVLDSY
;
A
#
# COMPACT_ATOMS: atom_id res chain seq x y z
N MET A 1 12.32 -16.70 7.61
CA MET A 1 13.12 -15.64 8.28
C MET A 1 12.18 -14.47 8.54
N LYS A 2 11.96 -14.08 9.81
CA LYS A 2 11.10 -12.93 10.14
C LYS A 2 11.93 -11.67 9.97
N ARG A 3 11.62 -10.83 8.98
CA ARG A 3 12.28 -9.53 8.82
C ARG A 3 11.97 -8.72 10.09
N HIS A 4 12.98 -8.43 10.90
CA HIS A 4 12.86 -7.38 11.91
C HIS A 4 12.73 -6.07 11.16
N ALA A 5 11.67 -5.30 11.44
CA ALA A 5 11.55 -3.96 10.92
C ALA A 5 12.75 -3.13 11.44
N PRO A 6 13.38 -2.31 10.60
CA PRO A 6 14.48 -1.44 11.03
C PRO A 6 14.05 -0.52 12.18
N GLU A 7 14.99 -0.14 13.04
CA GLU A 7 14.72 0.83 14.12
C GLU A 7 14.14 2.12 13.53
N GLY A 8 12.90 2.43 13.86
CA GLY A 8 12.18 3.62 13.37
C GLY A 8 10.94 3.33 12.53
N THR A 9 10.75 2.09 12.03
CA THR A 9 9.53 1.70 11.31
C THR A 9 8.33 1.61 12.25
N VAL A 10 7.21 2.21 11.84
CA VAL A 10 5.95 2.12 12.57
C VAL A 10 5.24 0.81 12.19
N VAL A 11 5.04 -0.08 13.17
CA VAL A 11 4.41 -1.38 12.92
C VAL A 11 2.90 -1.27 13.16
N ILE A 12 2.13 -1.59 12.13
CA ILE A 12 0.68 -1.50 12.10
C ILE A 12 0.09 -2.91 12.00
N ARG A 13 -0.84 -3.25 12.89
CA ARG A 13 -1.67 -4.45 12.75
C ARG A 13 -2.99 -4.11 12.06
N LYS A 14 -3.30 -4.82 10.99
CA LYS A 14 -4.59 -4.73 10.31
C LYS A 14 -5.51 -5.86 10.77
N TYR A 15 -6.69 -5.49 11.23
CA TYR A 15 -7.74 -6.42 11.65
C TYR A 15 -8.80 -6.57 10.56
N PRO A 16 -9.54 -7.70 10.53
CA PRO A 16 -10.54 -7.97 9.50
C PRO A 16 -11.65 -6.90 9.41
N ASN A 17 -11.99 -6.26 10.52
CA ASN A 17 -13.01 -5.21 10.59
C ASN A 17 -12.50 -3.82 10.17
N ARG A 18 -11.56 -3.77 9.21
CA ARG A 18 -10.89 -2.56 8.69
C ARG A 18 -10.09 -1.75 9.73
N ARG A 19 -9.99 -2.20 10.99
CA ARG A 19 -9.22 -1.49 12.01
C ARG A 19 -7.73 -1.61 11.76
N LEU A 20 -7.04 -0.49 11.91
CA LEU A 20 -5.60 -0.42 11.99
C LEU A 20 -5.21 -0.14 13.45
N TYR A 21 -4.11 -0.73 13.89
CA TYR A 21 -3.56 -0.54 15.22
C TYR A 21 -2.05 -0.33 15.14
N ASP A 22 -1.59 0.83 15.57
CA ASP A 22 -0.20 1.17 15.69
C ASP A 22 0.37 0.52 16.97
N VAL A 23 1.21 -0.49 16.76
CA VAL A 23 1.86 -1.24 17.84
C VAL A 23 2.89 -0.39 18.56
N THR A 24 3.55 0.53 17.84
CA THR A 24 4.59 1.40 18.38
C THR A 24 4.00 2.44 19.35
N ARG A 25 2.83 3.00 19.03
CA ARG A 25 2.12 4.00 19.87
C ARG A 25 0.97 3.43 20.69
N SER A 26 0.72 2.12 20.59
CA SER A 26 -0.37 1.42 21.25
C SER A 26 -1.75 2.08 21.06
N LYS A 27 -2.08 2.47 19.83
CA LYS A 27 -3.35 3.14 19.53
C LYS A 27 -3.96 2.71 18.20
N HIS A 28 -5.28 2.82 18.10
CA HIS A 28 -5.96 2.72 16.82
C HIS A 28 -5.66 3.94 15.96
N LEU A 29 -5.65 3.72 14.64
CA LEU A 29 -5.54 4.77 13.64
C LEU A 29 -6.46 4.48 12.46
N THR A 30 -6.80 5.55 11.74
CA THR A 30 -7.47 5.52 10.45
C THR A 30 -6.47 5.30 9.31
N LEU A 31 -6.98 5.05 8.11
CA LEU A 31 -6.14 4.98 6.91
C LEU A 31 -5.50 6.35 6.63
N ASP A 32 -6.23 7.45 6.80
CA ASP A 32 -5.71 8.81 6.61
C ASP A 32 -4.56 9.13 7.56
N GLU A 33 -4.67 8.76 8.84
CA GLU A 33 -3.57 8.92 9.79
C GLU A 33 -2.33 8.08 9.41
N LEU A 34 -2.52 6.91 8.80
CA LEU A 34 -1.42 6.10 8.26
C LEU A 34 -0.72 6.84 7.12
N VAL A 35 -1.49 7.45 6.21
CA VAL A 35 -0.94 8.28 5.12
C VAL A 35 -0.12 9.43 5.68
N GLU A 36 -0.63 10.14 6.68
CA GLU A 36 0.08 11.29 7.26
C GLU A 36 1.41 10.89 7.91
N LEU A 37 1.52 9.69 8.51
CA LEU A 37 2.80 9.17 8.98
C LEU A 37 3.81 9.02 7.84
N ILE A 38 3.37 8.45 6.71
CA ILE A 38 4.23 8.23 5.54
C ILE A 38 4.67 9.57 4.95
N LYS A 39 3.76 10.54 4.82
CA LYS A 39 4.08 11.90 4.38
C LYS A 39 5.07 12.62 5.29
N GLN A 40 5.10 12.29 6.57
CA GLN A 40 6.10 12.79 7.55
C GLN A 40 7.47 12.09 7.43
N GLY A 41 7.65 11.23 6.43
CA GLY A 41 8.89 10.48 6.20
C GLY A 41 9.04 9.24 7.09
N ARG A 42 7.96 8.77 7.73
CA ARG A 42 8.01 7.54 8.54
C ARG A 42 7.79 6.34 7.63
N GLU A 43 8.65 5.34 7.75
CA GLU A 43 8.37 4.04 7.17
C GLU A 43 7.33 3.29 7.99
N VAL A 44 6.46 2.54 7.31
CA VAL A 44 5.42 1.73 7.93
C VAL A 44 5.55 0.28 7.50
N GLN A 45 5.22 -0.63 8.41
CA GLN A 45 5.02 -2.04 8.12
C GLN A 45 3.61 -2.44 8.54
N VAL A 46 2.84 -3.03 7.64
CA VAL A 46 1.47 -3.48 7.93
C VAL A 46 1.41 -4.99 7.95
N ILE A 47 1.03 -5.55 9.10
CA ILE A 47 0.92 -6.99 9.34
C ILE A 47 -0.55 -7.37 9.50
N ASP A 48 -0.99 -8.41 8.80
CA ASP A 48 -2.32 -8.97 9.00
C ASP A 48 -2.40 -9.63 10.39
N SER A 49 -3.39 -9.24 11.20
CA SER A 49 -3.55 -9.73 12.58
C SER A 49 -3.85 -11.24 12.68
N LYS A 50 -4.44 -11.83 11.63
CA LYS A 50 -4.86 -13.23 11.58
C LYS A 50 -3.79 -14.12 10.96
N THR A 51 -3.30 -13.77 9.78
CA THR A 51 -2.31 -14.58 9.03
C THR A 51 -0.88 -14.29 9.46
N ARG A 52 -0.63 -13.11 10.06
CA ARG A 52 0.71 -12.58 10.39
C ARG A 52 1.58 -12.32 9.18
N GLU A 53 0.98 -12.23 7.99
CA GLU A 53 1.68 -11.90 6.76
C GLU A 53 1.95 -10.40 6.68
N ASP A 54 3.06 -10.07 6.02
CA ASP A 54 3.37 -8.70 5.66
C ASP A 54 2.52 -8.30 4.44
N ILE A 55 1.55 -7.43 4.69
CA ILE A 55 0.61 -6.93 3.69
C ILE A 55 0.88 -5.45 3.38
N THR A 56 2.06 -4.93 3.75
CA THR A 56 2.46 -3.54 3.48
C THR A 56 2.25 -3.15 2.03
N PRO A 57 2.68 -3.94 1.02
CA PRO A 57 2.51 -3.55 -0.39
C PRO A 57 1.03 -3.39 -0.77
N ALA A 58 0.17 -4.30 -0.31
CA ALA A 58 -1.25 -4.28 -0.62
C ALA A 58 -1.95 -3.05 -0.01
N VAL A 59 -1.63 -2.71 1.24
CA VAL A 59 -2.23 -1.56 1.92
C VAL A 59 -1.75 -0.24 1.32
N LEU A 60 -0.47 -0.13 0.98
CA LEU A 60 0.05 1.07 0.32
C LEU A 60 -0.50 1.23 -1.09
N ALA A 61 -0.65 0.14 -1.85
CA ALA A 61 -1.31 0.17 -3.15
C ALA A 61 -2.77 0.64 -3.03
N GLN A 62 -3.52 0.16 -2.04
CA GLN A 62 -4.88 0.63 -1.76
C GLN A 62 -4.90 2.14 -1.52
N VAL A 63 -4.00 2.66 -0.67
CA VAL A 63 -3.88 4.11 -0.40
C VAL A 63 -3.66 4.90 -1.68
N VAL A 64 -2.69 4.50 -2.50
CA VAL A 64 -2.36 5.21 -3.75
C VAL A 64 -3.54 5.20 -4.71
N LEU A 65 -4.24 4.06 -4.85
CA LEU A 65 -5.41 3.94 -5.73
C LEU A 65 -6.59 4.78 -5.24
N GLU A 66 -6.89 4.77 -3.94
CA GLU A 66 -8.00 5.55 -3.37
C GLU A 66 -7.77 7.07 -3.54
N GLN A 67 -6.54 7.53 -3.29
CA GLN A 67 -6.17 8.94 -3.46
C GLN A 67 -6.20 9.41 -4.92
N ASN A 68 -5.92 8.52 -5.86
CA ASN A 68 -5.89 8.82 -7.28
C ASN A 68 -7.07 8.24 -8.05
N SER A 69 -8.18 7.96 -7.35
CA SER A 69 -9.38 7.34 -7.93
C SER A 69 -9.95 8.10 -9.14
N TYR A 70 -9.76 9.43 -9.18
CA TYR A 70 -10.14 10.27 -10.32
C TYR A 70 -9.38 9.95 -11.62
N LEU A 71 -8.21 9.30 -11.55
CA LEU A 71 -7.45 8.85 -12.72
C LEU A 71 -8.01 7.55 -13.31
N PHE A 72 -8.82 6.82 -12.55
CA PHE A 72 -9.26 5.46 -12.88
C PHE A 72 -10.75 5.42 -13.22
N SER A 73 -11.13 6.01 -14.36
CA SER A 73 -12.51 5.90 -14.84
C SER A 73 -12.91 4.43 -15.07
N ALA A 74 -14.20 4.12 -14.92
CA ALA A 74 -14.69 2.75 -15.14
C ALA A 74 -14.37 2.25 -16.56
N ASP A 75 -14.46 3.11 -17.57
CA ASP A 75 -14.11 2.77 -18.95
C ASP A 75 -12.62 2.44 -19.11
N PHE A 76 -11.74 3.23 -18.48
CA PHE A 76 -10.31 2.95 -18.47
C PHE A 76 -10.01 1.61 -17.78
N LEU A 77 -10.61 1.35 -16.63
CA LEU A 77 -10.42 0.09 -15.89
C LEU A 77 -10.93 -1.12 -16.70
N HIS A 78 -12.08 -0.99 -17.38
CA HIS A 78 -12.56 -2.05 -18.27
C HIS A 78 -11.58 -2.33 -19.42
N GLN A 79 -11.00 -1.29 -20.02
CA GLN A 79 -9.99 -1.48 -21.08
C GLN A 79 -8.70 -2.08 -20.55
N LEU A 80 -8.28 -1.70 -19.35
CA LEU A 80 -7.08 -2.22 -18.69
C LEU A 80 -7.22 -3.72 -18.39
N ILE A 81 -8.38 -4.15 -17.89
CA ILE A 81 -8.67 -5.56 -17.63
C ILE A 81 -8.77 -6.37 -18.93
N ARG A 82 -9.38 -5.80 -19.99
CA ARG A 82 -9.53 -6.49 -21.28
C ARG A 82 -8.22 -6.61 -22.06
N ASN A 83 -7.28 -5.69 -21.86
CA ASN A 83 -6.01 -5.62 -22.57
C ASN A 83 -4.81 -5.72 -21.61
N GLN A 84 -4.92 -6.63 -20.63
CA GLN A 84 -3.88 -6.84 -19.62
C GLN A 84 -2.53 -7.24 -20.24
N ASP A 85 -2.53 -7.93 -21.38
CA ASP A 85 -1.32 -8.34 -22.10
C ASP A 85 -0.89 -7.33 -23.19
N GLY A 86 -1.44 -6.11 -23.16
CA GLY A 86 -1.14 -5.04 -24.11
C GLY A 86 -0.31 -3.90 -23.51
N LEU A 87 -0.17 -2.81 -24.26
CA LEU A 87 0.65 -1.62 -23.92
C LEU A 87 0.48 -1.09 -22.49
N ILE A 88 -0.71 -1.23 -21.88
CA ILE A 88 -0.99 -0.79 -20.51
C ILE A 88 -0.41 -1.78 -19.49
N GLY A 89 -0.48 -3.08 -19.76
CA GLY A 89 0.18 -4.11 -18.97
C GLY A 89 1.69 -3.95 -19.02
N ASP A 90 2.25 -3.79 -20.22
CA ASP A 90 3.69 -3.56 -20.40
C ASP A 90 4.14 -2.28 -19.67
N PHE A 91 3.37 -1.20 -19.75
CA PHE A 91 3.63 0.03 -19.00
C PHE A 91 3.66 -0.20 -17.48
N LEU A 92 2.67 -0.90 -16.92
CA LEU A 92 2.62 -1.18 -15.48
C LEU A 92 3.72 -2.12 -15.01
N THR A 93 4.18 -3.04 -15.86
CA THR A 93 5.14 -4.08 -15.47
C THR A 93 6.58 -3.67 -15.75
N GLU A 94 6.85 -2.92 -16.82
CA GLU A 94 8.21 -2.53 -17.24
C GLU A 94 8.58 -1.10 -16.86
N PHE A 95 7.62 -0.18 -16.86
CA PHE A 95 7.90 1.25 -16.66
C PHE A 95 7.74 1.68 -15.21
N LEU A 96 6.70 1.20 -14.52
CA LEU A 96 6.42 1.56 -13.14
C LEU A 96 7.56 1.20 -12.16
N PRO A 97 8.19 0.01 -12.21
CA PRO A 97 9.33 -0.30 -11.34
C PRO A 97 10.53 0.63 -11.60
N LYS A 98 10.83 0.94 -12.87
CA LYS A 98 11.96 1.81 -13.23
C LYS A 98 11.81 3.25 -12.73
N VAL A 99 10.59 3.78 -12.73
CA VAL A 99 10.31 5.11 -12.16
C VAL A 99 10.53 5.09 -10.65
N LEU A 100 10.06 4.05 -9.97
CA LEU A 100 10.21 3.88 -8.52
C LEU A 100 11.67 3.71 -8.09
N ASP A 101 12.51 3.06 -8.89
CA ASP A 101 13.95 2.87 -8.62
C ASP A 101 14.80 4.13 -8.92
N SER A 102 14.21 5.16 -9.55
CA SER A 102 14.94 6.40 -9.96
C SER A 102 14.89 7.54 -8.94
N TYR A 103 14.16 7.36 -7.83
CA TYR A 103 14.05 8.30 -6.71
C TYR A 103 14.71 7.71 -5.45
#